data_AF-A0A7H1PQR6-F1
#
_entry.id   AF-A0A7H1PQR6-F1
#
_cell.length_a   1.000
_cell.length_b   1.000
_cell.length_c   1.000
_cell.angle_alpha   90.00
_cell.angle_beta   90.00
_cell.angle_gamma   90.00
#
_symmetry.space_group_name_H-M   'P 1'
#
loop_
_entity.id
_entity.type
_entity.pdbx_description
1 polymer ?
#
loop_
_entity_poly.entity_id
_entity_poly.type
_entity_poly.pdbx_seq_one_letter_code
_entity_poly.pdbx_strand_id
1 'polypeptide(L)'
;MHSDLDADEAWERLRASRSNPPARANTESRRKTYSAALEQGQQLFRAAAGVGPATSPVLAFCGLSQAGRAITAAAWSLKNEDWRLDTHGIKTHGVPSPVP
;
A
#
# COMPACT_ATOMS: atom_id res chain seq x y z
N MET A 1 13.79 -9.58 11.22
CA MET A 1 14.21 -8.17 11.16
C MET A 1 13.12 -7.36 11.81
N HIS A 2 13.24 -7.09 13.12
CA HIS A 2 12.39 -6.13 13.80
C HIS A 2 13.03 -4.77 13.51
N SER A 3 12.32 -3.91 12.80
CA SER A 3 12.83 -2.59 12.46
C SER A 3 12.31 -1.64 13.55
N ASP A 4 13.19 -1.16 14.44
CA ASP A 4 12.91 -0.13 15.45
C ASP A 4 12.70 1.26 14.83
N LEU A 5 11.97 1.33 13.71
CA LEU A 5 11.67 2.59 13.03
C LEU A 5 10.41 3.17 13.64
N ASP A 6 10.45 4.43 14.04
CA ASP A 6 9.23 5.17 14.30
C ASP A 6 8.45 5.39 12.97
N ALA A 7 7.17 5.76 13.08
CA ALA A 7 6.28 5.86 11.94
C ALA A 7 6.72 6.93 10.93
N ASP A 8 7.30 8.05 11.38
CA ASP A 8 7.76 9.12 10.50
C ASP A 8 9.01 8.68 9.74
N GLU A 9 9.98 8.04 10.40
CA GLU A 9 11.16 7.49 9.72
C GLU A 9 10.77 6.43 8.67
N ALA A 10 9.83 5.55 9.01
CA ALA A 10 9.30 4.57 8.06
C ALA A 10 8.66 5.27 6.84
N TRP A 11 7.87 6.31 7.08
CA TRP A 11 7.23 7.09 6.03
C TRP A 11 8.19 7.89 5.16
N GLU A 12 9.29 8.39 5.72
CA GLU A 12 10.36 9.06 4.97
C GLU A 12 11.07 8.10 4.03
N ARG A 13 11.44 6.91 4.52
CA ARG A 13 12.07 5.87 3.70
C ARG A 13 11.17 5.42 2.56
N LEU A 14 9.87 5.20 2.84
CA LEU A 14 8.86 4.89 1.83
C LEU A 14 8.68 6.03 0.82
N ARG A 15 8.68 7.28 1.28
CA ARG A 15 8.54 8.43 0.37
C ARG A 15 9.74 8.56 -0.56
N ALA A 16 10.95 8.34 -0.03
CA ALA A 16 12.20 8.39 -0.77
C ALA A 16 12.28 7.30 -1.84
N SER A 17 11.78 6.08 -1.55
CA SER A 17 11.79 4.99 -2.53
C SER A 17 10.90 5.22 -3.75
N ARG A 18 10.06 6.27 -3.78
CA ARG A 18 9.27 6.62 -4.99
C ARG A 18 10.13 7.07 -6.18
N SER A 19 11.33 7.61 -5.94
CA SER A 19 12.25 8.02 -7.01
C SER A 19 12.97 6.84 -7.64
N ASN A 20 13.29 5.82 -6.84
CA ASN A 20 13.89 4.56 -7.26
C ASN A 20 13.11 3.37 -6.66
N PRO A 21 11.96 3.01 -7.26
CA PRO A 21 11.03 2.05 -6.68
C PRO A 21 11.62 0.63 -6.65
N PRO A 22 11.33 -0.14 -5.59
CA PRO A 22 11.95 -1.44 -5.39
C PRO A 22 11.37 -2.52 -6.31
N ALA A 23 12.14 -3.59 -6.49
CA ALA A 23 11.68 -4.86 -7.04
C ALA A 23 11.02 -4.73 -8.43
N ARG A 24 9.79 -5.26 -8.60
CA ARG A 24 9.09 -5.28 -9.91
C ARG A 24 8.47 -3.93 -10.28
N ALA A 25 8.53 -2.92 -9.42
CA ALA A 25 8.06 -1.58 -9.73
C ALA A 25 9.03 -0.78 -10.63
N ASN A 26 9.86 -1.48 -11.42
CA ASN A 26 10.79 -0.92 -12.39
C ASN A 26 10.19 -0.73 -13.80
N THR A 27 9.05 -1.36 -14.09
CA THR A 27 8.30 -1.13 -15.35
C THR A 27 7.42 0.11 -15.24
N GLU A 28 7.15 0.78 -16.36
CA GLU A 28 6.41 2.06 -16.35
C GLU A 28 5.06 1.96 -15.63
N SER A 29 4.25 0.94 -15.93
CA SER A 29 2.93 0.79 -15.32
C SER A 29 3.02 0.48 -13.81
N ARG A 30 3.92 -0.41 -13.39
CA ARG A 30 4.08 -0.76 -11.96
C ARG A 30 4.69 0.39 -11.18
N ARG A 31 5.64 1.12 -11.77
CA ARG A 31 6.22 2.36 -11.21
C ARG A 31 5.16 3.42 -10.96
N LYS A 32 4.31 3.71 -11.95
CA LYS A 32 3.22 4.69 -11.81
C LYS A 32 2.26 4.30 -10.68
N THR A 33 1.83 3.03 -10.65
CA THR A 33 0.93 2.54 -9.59
C THR A 33 1.60 2.58 -8.22
N TYR A 34 2.86 2.14 -8.10
CA TYR A 34 3.61 2.19 -6.85
C TYR A 34 3.69 3.61 -6.29
N SER A 35 4.18 4.57 -7.08
CA SER A 35 4.41 5.93 -6.61
C SER A 35 3.12 6.65 -6.24
N ALA A 36 2.07 6.52 -7.06
CA ALA A 36 0.77 7.14 -6.80
C ALA A 36 0.06 6.52 -5.59
N ALA A 37 0.04 5.18 -5.49
CA ALA A 37 -0.64 4.51 -4.40
C ALA A 37 0.08 4.72 -3.06
N LEU A 38 1.41 4.76 -3.04
CA LEU A 38 2.16 5.02 -1.81
C LEU A 38 1.95 6.45 -1.29
N GLU A 39 1.87 7.43 -2.21
CA GLU A 39 1.55 8.82 -1.86
C GLU A 39 0.16 8.95 -1.27
N GLN A 40 -0.85 8.39 -1.96
CA GLN A 40 -2.24 8.43 -1.51
C GLN A 40 -2.39 7.71 -0.16
N GLY A 41 -1.73 6.56 0.01
CA GLY A 41 -1.71 5.83 1.28
C GLY A 41 -1.22 6.72 2.43
N GLN A 42 -0.06 7.36 2.27
CA GLN A 42 0.48 8.27 3.27
C GLN A 42 -0.47 9.42 3.61
N GLN A 43 -1.04 10.07 2.59
CA GLN A 43 -1.97 11.20 2.78
C GLN A 43 -3.24 10.76 3.51
N LEU A 44 -3.80 9.60 3.16
CA LEU A 44 -5.00 9.04 3.78
C LEU A 44 -4.76 8.64 5.24
N PHE A 45 -3.62 8.02 5.56
CA PHE A 45 -3.28 7.73 6.96
C PHE A 45 -3.08 8.99 7.80
N ARG A 46 -2.41 10.01 7.25
CA ARG A 46 -2.26 11.31 7.92
C ARG A 46 -3.62 11.99 8.15
N ALA A 47 -4.50 11.95 7.14
CA ALA A 47 -5.85 12.49 7.27
C ALA A 47 -6.67 11.69 8.29
N ALA A 48 -6.59 10.36 8.30
CA ALA A 48 -7.27 9.49 9.26
C ALA A 48 -6.91 9.81 10.71
N ALA A 49 -5.64 10.19 10.97
CA ALA A 49 -5.18 10.60 12.30
C ALA A 49 -5.68 11.99 12.72
N GLY A 50 -6.05 12.86 11.78
CA GLY A 50 -6.51 14.22 12.04
C GLY A 50 -8.02 14.43 12.08
N VAL A 51 -8.81 13.48 11.57
CA VAL A 51 -10.28 13.57 11.54
C VAL A 51 -10.94 12.89 12.74
N GLY A 52 -12.21 13.21 12.98
CA GLY A 52 -13.01 12.59 14.04
C GLY A 52 -13.27 11.07 13.84
N PRO A 53 -13.70 10.37 14.91
CA PRO A 53 -13.82 8.91 14.94
C PRO A 53 -14.84 8.34 13.94
N ALA A 54 -15.81 9.13 13.47
CA ALA A 54 -16.77 8.70 12.46
C ALA A 54 -16.12 8.52 11.07
N THR A 55 -15.12 9.35 10.74
CA THR A 55 -14.50 9.37 9.40
C THR A 55 -13.16 8.65 9.38
N SER A 56 -12.46 8.62 10.52
CA SER A 56 -11.12 8.03 10.64
C SER A 56 -11.02 6.60 10.09
N PRO A 57 -11.94 5.65 10.40
CA PRO A 57 -11.86 4.29 9.89
C PRO A 57 -11.96 4.18 8.37
N VAL A 58 -12.77 5.03 7.74
CA VAL A 58 -12.94 5.05 6.28
C VAL A 58 -11.64 5.48 5.59
N LEU A 59 -11.00 6.54 6.10
CA LEU A 59 -9.73 7.02 5.56
C LEU A 59 -8.60 6.02 5.82
N ALA A 60 -8.58 5.38 7.00
CA ALA A 60 -7.62 4.33 7.31
C ALA A 60 -7.78 3.12 6.37
N PHE A 61 -9.01 2.69 6.08
CA PHE A 61 -9.30 1.63 5.12
C PHE A 61 -8.80 1.99 3.73
N CYS A 62 -9.15 3.18 3.22
CA CYS A 62 -8.68 3.65 1.92
C CYS A 62 -7.14 3.73 1.88
N GLY A 63 -6.50 4.22 2.95
CA GLY A 63 -5.05 4.29 3.07
C GLY A 63 -4.40 2.91 2.99
N LEU A 64 -4.98 1.92 3.67
CA LEU A 64 -4.53 0.53 3.63
C LEU A 64 -4.69 -0.08 2.23
N SER A 65 -5.82 0.16 1.56
CA SER A 65 -6.03 -0.31 0.18
C SER A 65 -5.00 0.26 -0.80
N GLN A 66 -4.63 1.53 -0.63
CA GLN A 66 -3.57 2.15 -1.44
C GLN A 66 -2.18 1.61 -1.10
N ALA A 67 -1.87 1.39 0.17
CA ALA A 67 -0.62 0.72 0.58
C ALA A 67 -0.52 -0.69 -0.02
N GLY A 68 -1.62 -1.45 -0.03
CA GLY A 68 -1.71 -2.76 -0.68
C GLY A 68 -1.35 -2.71 -2.17
N ARG A 69 -1.91 -1.75 -2.90
CA ARG A 69 -1.60 -1.53 -4.32
C ARG A 69 -0.12 -1.20 -4.56
N ALA A 70 0.51 -0.43 -3.66
CA ALA A 70 1.94 -0.18 -3.74
C ALA A 70 2.75 -1.48 -3.51
N ILE A 71 2.37 -2.29 -2.52
CA ILE A 71 3.03 -3.58 -2.23
C ILE A 71 2.91 -4.53 -3.42
N THR A 72 1.71 -4.71 -4.01
CA THR A 72 1.54 -5.61 -5.15
C THR A 72 2.28 -5.11 -6.40
N ALA A 73 2.30 -3.80 -6.63
CA ALA A 73 3.08 -3.21 -7.72
C ALA A 73 4.59 -3.50 -7.59
N ALA A 74 5.13 -3.56 -6.37
CA ALA A 74 6.52 -3.92 -6.12
C ALA A 74 6.77 -5.44 -6.04
N ALA A 75 5.76 -6.26 -5.73
CA ALA A 75 5.93 -7.68 -5.39
C ALA A 75 6.60 -8.53 -6.50
N TRP A 76 7.67 -9.26 -6.13
CA TRP A 76 8.38 -10.20 -7.00
C TRP A 76 7.55 -11.43 -7.38
N SER A 77 6.71 -11.89 -6.47
CA SER A 77 5.90 -13.10 -6.62
C SER A 77 4.76 -12.95 -7.62
N LEU A 78 4.27 -11.72 -7.83
CA LEU A 78 3.14 -11.44 -8.71
C LEU A 78 3.63 -11.20 -10.15
N LYS A 79 3.11 -12.03 -11.05
CA LYS A 79 3.45 -12.05 -12.48
C LYS A 79 2.28 -11.48 -13.30
N ASN A 80 2.53 -11.21 -14.58
CA ASN A 80 1.50 -10.75 -15.53
C ASN A 80 0.64 -9.61 -14.97
N GLU A 81 -0.68 -9.82 -14.89
CA GLU A 81 -1.65 -8.84 -14.40
C GLU A 81 -2.07 -9.07 -12.94
N ASP A 82 -1.53 -10.08 -12.25
CA ASP A 82 -1.92 -10.44 -10.87
C ASP A 82 -1.59 -9.33 -9.85
N TRP A 83 -0.71 -8.40 -10.22
CA TRP A 83 -0.37 -7.24 -9.40
C TRP A 83 -1.40 -6.09 -9.53
N ARG A 84 -2.16 -6.05 -10.62
CA ARG A 84 -3.18 -5.03 -10.90
C ARG A 84 -4.44 -5.34 -10.11
N LEU A 85 -4.45 -4.92 -8.84
CA LEU A 85 -5.66 -4.97 -8.03
C LEU A 85 -6.76 -4.13 -8.72
N ASP A 86 -7.82 -4.79 -9.16
CA ASP A 86 -8.98 -4.22 -9.85
C ASP A 86 -10.06 -3.75 -8.87
N THR A 87 -10.07 -4.30 -7.65
CA THR A 87 -11.07 -4.05 -6.61
C THR A 87 -10.52 -3.25 -5.43
N HIS A 88 -11.40 -2.75 -4.56
CA HIS A 88 -11.04 -1.90 -3.41
C HIS A 88 -10.46 -2.66 -2.20
N GLY A 89 -10.29 -3.98 -2.31
CA GLY A 89 -9.81 -4.85 -1.23
C GLY A 89 -8.50 -5.55 -1.55
N ILE A 90 -7.71 -5.81 -0.51
CA ILE A 90 -6.55 -6.69 -0.57
C ILE A 90 -7.06 -8.11 -0.30
N LYS A 91 -6.79 -9.06 -1.20
CA LYS A 91 -7.13 -10.48 -1.02
C LYS A 91 -5.86 -11.25 -0.68
N THR A 92 -5.98 -12.20 0.23
CA THR A 92 -4.94 -13.21 0.47
C THR A 92 -5.41 -14.54 -0.12
N HIS A 93 -4.55 -15.21 -0.87
CA HIS A 93 -4.78 -16.60 -1.25
C HIS A 93 -4.21 -17.48 -0.13
N GLY A 94 -5.05 -18.32 0.50
CA GLY A 94 -4.62 -19.28 1.52
C GLY A 94 -5.15 -19.05 2.94
N VAL A 95 -6.00 -18.05 3.17
CA VAL A 95 -6.84 -18.04 4.37
C VAL A 95 -8.13 -18.80 3.99
N PRO A 96 -8.37 -20.02 4.51
CA PRO A 96 -9.67 -20.65 4.33
C PRO A 96 -10.73 -19.69 4.86
N SER A 97 -11.87 -19.56 4.16
CA SER A 97 -13.00 -18.76 4.64
C SER A 97 -13.18 -18.99 6.14
N PRO A 98 -13.26 -17.94 6.98
CA PRO A 98 -13.87 -18.14 8.28
C PRO A 98 -15.28 -18.68 8.01
N VAL A 99 -15.49 -19.86 8.59
CA VAL A 99 -16.61 -20.81 8.49
C VAL A 99 -18.01 -20.16 8.44
N PRO A 100 -19.04 -20.96 8.07
CA PRO A 100 -19.97 -20.76 6.95
C PRO A 100 -20.90 -19.54 7.03
#